data_AF-A0A238BYJ8-F1
#
_entry.id   AF-A0A238BYJ8-F1
#
_cell.length_a   1.000
_cell.length_b   1.000
_cell.length_c   1.000
_cell.angle_alpha   90.00
_cell.angle_beta   90.00
_cell.angle_gamma   90.00
#
_symmetry.space_group_name_H-M   'P 1'
#
loop_
_entity.id
_entity.type
_entity.pdbx_description
1 polymer ?
#
loop_
_entity_poly.entity_id
_entity_poly.type
_entity_poly.pdbx_seq_one_letter_code
_entity_poly.pdbx_strand_id
1 'polypeptide(L)'
;MCNTIVLSTAPLLLFILLSNFGRDTHAIACLYMGERHNHGDRWLSFKMSDVVRSAFIIECNVYPDGSWRADVVACQTPRGIEIHDGDEIVEDDMKLQCKKLPFGAYQIQKHYIIRNIDCEGHSFAGTHIVNCLTDTGIPLRLNTSVTLDGTRYNCAVHSNNFVTLTREFSRNFRIIPKTSPTYCTVNDTRKQIGETWIEDTNFIKKCNERAAITIKACTADGFTINLNSELTRNGKTYTCTRSNDGNREANFSSSWCNI
;
A
#
# COMPACT_ATOMS: atom_id res chain seq x y z
N MET A 1 -61.99 13.02 -53.56
CA MET A 1 -60.56 12.63 -53.57
C MET A 1 -60.16 12.34 -52.13
N CYS A 2 -60.18 11.06 -51.74
CA CYS A 2 -59.73 10.60 -50.42
C CYS A 2 -58.25 10.23 -50.51
N ASN A 3 -57.40 10.85 -49.68
CA ASN A 3 -56.03 10.40 -49.49
C ASN A 3 -55.89 9.70 -48.14
N THR A 4 -55.62 8.41 -48.21
CA THR A 4 -55.22 7.53 -47.12
C THR A 4 -53.78 7.85 -46.72
N ILE A 5 -53.55 8.18 -45.45
CA ILE A 5 -52.20 8.26 -44.88
C ILE A 5 -51.87 6.89 -44.29
N VAL A 6 -50.90 6.22 -44.90
CA VAL A 6 -50.32 4.96 -44.41
C VAL A 6 -49.38 5.30 -43.25
N LEU A 7 -49.72 4.88 -42.03
CA LEU A 7 -48.80 4.90 -40.90
C LEU A 7 -47.77 3.77 -41.07
N SER A 8 -46.52 4.13 -41.36
CA SER A 8 -45.38 3.22 -41.35
C SER A 8 -44.93 2.95 -39.90
N THR A 9 -45.17 1.74 -39.41
CA THR A 9 -44.70 1.23 -38.13
C THR A 9 -43.26 0.74 -38.23
N ALA A 10 -42.29 1.66 -38.35
CA ALA A 10 -40.88 1.30 -38.28
C ALA A 10 -40.02 2.43 -37.69
N PRO A 11 -40.00 2.61 -36.34
CA PRO A 11 -38.76 3.08 -35.73
C PRO A 11 -38.46 2.53 -34.32
N LEU A 12 -39.09 1.43 -33.89
CA LEU A 12 -38.94 0.94 -32.50
C LEU A 12 -37.96 -0.24 -32.32
N LEU A 13 -37.52 -0.90 -33.39
CA LEU A 13 -36.62 -2.05 -33.30
C LEU A 13 -35.13 -1.72 -33.38
N LEU A 14 -34.75 -0.48 -33.72
CA LEU A 14 -33.33 -0.08 -33.83
C LEU A 14 -32.74 0.45 -32.51
N PHE A 15 -33.57 0.80 -31.52
CA PHE A 15 -33.09 1.29 -30.22
C PHE A 15 -32.77 0.20 -29.20
N ILE A 16 -33.12 -1.07 -29.45
CA ILE A 16 -32.89 -2.18 -28.50
C ILE A 16 -31.50 -2.83 -28.71
N LEU A 17 -30.77 -2.49 -29.78
CA LEU A 17 -29.44 -3.05 -30.05
C LEU A 17 -28.26 -2.20 -29.52
N LEU A 18 -28.50 -1.04 -28.92
CA LEU A 18 -27.45 -0.20 -28.31
C LEU A 18 -27.40 -0.26 -26.78
N SER A 19 -28.27 -1.03 -26.11
CA SER A 19 -28.26 -1.13 -24.64
C SER A 19 -27.40 -2.28 -24.08
N ASN A 20 -26.66 -3.02 -24.92
CA ASN A 20 -25.90 -4.21 -24.51
C ASN A 20 -24.37 -4.08 -24.58
N PHE A 21 -23.82 -2.90 -24.31
CA PHE A 21 -22.40 -2.78 -23.95
C PHE A 21 -22.18 -1.77 -22.81
N GLY A 22 -22.96 -1.90 -21.74
CA GLY A 22 -22.48 -1.55 -20.40
C GLY A 22 -21.47 -2.59 -19.93
N ARG A 23 -20.35 -2.74 -20.65
CA ARG A 23 -19.21 -3.47 -20.10
C ARG A 23 -18.63 -2.50 -19.09
N ASP A 24 -18.88 -2.75 -17.80
CA ASP A 24 -18.18 -2.09 -16.70
C ASP A 24 -16.68 -2.32 -16.91
N THR A 25 -16.05 -1.43 -17.68
CA THR A 25 -14.61 -1.29 -17.77
C THR A 25 -14.18 -0.63 -16.48
N HIS A 26 -14.26 -1.37 -15.38
CA HIS A 26 -13.54 -1.00 -14.18
C HIS A 26 -12.09 -0.78 -14.61
N ALA A 27 -11.64 0.46 -14.57
CA ALA A 27 -10.25 0.79 -14.86
C ALA A 27 -9.39 -0.05 -13.92
N ILE A 28 -8.64 -0.98 -14.48
CA ILE A 28 -7.75 -1.85 -13.70
C ILE A 28 -6.57 -0.97 -13.28
N ALA A 29 -6.31 -0.93 -11.98
CA ALA A 29 -5.32 -0.07 -11.33
C ALA A 29 -4.61 -0.86 -10.24
N CYS A 30 -3.38 -0.47 -9.91
CA CYS A 30 -2.69 -0.99 -8.75
C CYS A 30 -3.33 -0.43 -7.47
N LEU A 31 -3.57 -1.30 -6.48
CA LEU A 31 -3.95 -0.90 -5.13
C LEU A 31 -2.75 -1.13 -4.20
N TYR A 32 -1.88 -0.13 -4.12
CA TYR A 32 -0.61 -0.20 -3.41
C TYR A 32 -0.71 0.47 -2.04
N MET A 33 -0.52 -0.30 -0.95
CA MET A 33 -0.65 0.20 0.44
C MET A 33 -1.96 0.99 0.72
N GLY A 34 -3.05 0.63 0.05
CA GLY A 34 -4.35 1.32 0.18
C GLY A 34 -4.54 2.50 -0.79
N GLU A 35 -3.51 2.90 -1.53
CA GLU A 35 -3.58 3.94 -2.57
C GLU A 35 -3.81 3.34 -3.96
N ARG A 36 -4.57 4.06 -4.80
CA ARG A 36 -4.90 3.65 -6.16
C ARG A 36 -3.99 4.34 -7.16
N HIS A 37 -3.30 3.56 -7.99
CA HIS A 37 -2.42 4.04 -9.06
C HIS A 37 -2.82 3.43 -10.40
N ASN A 38 -2.93 4.24 -11.44
CA ASN A 38 -3.20 3.78 -12.79
C ASN A 38 -1.98 3.07 -13.40
N HIS A 39 -2.20 2.31 -14.46
CA HIS A 39 -1.11 1.70 -15.21
C HIS A 39 -0.12 2.75 -15.71
N GLY A 40 1.17 2.52 -15.48
CA GLY A 40 2.26 3.43 -15.83
C GLY A 40 2.48 4.55 -14.82
N ASP A 41 1.64 4.67 -13.78
CA ASP A 41 1.90 5.65 -12.71
C ASP A 41 3.22 5.32 -12.03
N ARG A 42 4.00 6.37 -11.75
CA ARG A 42 5.30 6.30 -11.08
C ARG A 42 5.28 7.15 -9.82
N TRP A 43 5.75 6.60 -8.70
CA TRP A 43 5.78 7.31 -7.42
C TRP A 43 6.97 6.86 -6.57
N LEU A 44 7.29 7.61 -5.52
CA LEU A 44 8.34 7.26 -4.58
C LEU A 44 7.79 6.37 -3.48
N SER A 45 8.52 5.32 -3.10
CA SER A 45 8.02 4.23 -2.25
C SER A 45 7.54 4.63 -0.85
N PHE A 46 7.89 5.84 -0.40
CA PHE A 46 7.45 6.39 0.87
C PHE A 46 7.20 7.88 0.70
N LYS A 47 5.95 8.28 0.95
CA LYS A 47 5.49 9.68 0.97
C LYS A 47 4.82 9.92 2.32
N MET A 48 5.51 10.60 3.23
CA MET A 48 4.93 11.05 4.50
C MET A 48 4.59 12.54 4.36
N SER A 49 3.31 12.89 4.43
CA SER A 49 2.73 14.24 4.58
C SER A 49 3.67 15.38 4.12
N ASP A 50 3.73 15.57 2.81
CA ASP A 50 4.46 16.64 2.09
C ASP A 50 5.99 16.58 2.07
N VAL A 51 6.62 15.58 2.69
CA VAL A 51 8.08 15.38 2.60
C VAL A 51 8.42 14.09 1.89
N VAL A 52 8.93 14.23 0.66
CA VAL A 52 9.42 13.14 -0.17
C VAL A 52 10.84 12.79 0.25
N ARG A 53 11.06 11.61 0.83
CA ARG A 53 12.41 11.18 1.27
C ARG A 53 12.83 9.78 0.82
N SER A 54 11.94 9.03 0.17
CA SER A 54 12.35 7.74 -0.40
C SER A 54 13.29 7.94 -1.59
N ALA A 55 14.19 6.98 -1.78
CA ALA A 55 15.10 6.92 -2.92
C ALA A 55 14.68 5.86 -3.95
N PHE A 56 13.49 5.26 -3.85
CA PHE A 56 13.05 4.19 -4.75
C PHE A 56 11.80 4.61 -5.51
N ILE A 57 11.88 4.57 -6.84
CA ILE A 57 10.77 4.89 -7.75
C ILE A 57 10.05 3.58 -8.09
N ILE A 58 8.76 3.54 -7.81
CA ILE A 58 7.85 2.43 -8.07
C ILE A 58 7.02 2.74 -9.30
N GLU A 59 6.76 1.73 -10.13
CA GLU A 59 5.87 1.81 -11.29
C GLU A 59 4.74 0.77 -11.19
N CYS A 60 3.53 1.19 -11.55
CA CYS A 60 2.36 0.33 -11.63
C CYS A 60 2.24 -0.37 -13.00
N ASN A 61 2.41 -1.69 -13.01
CA ASN A 61 2.21 -2.54 -14.17
C ASN A 61 0.89 -3.30 -14.06
N VAL A 62 -0.06 -2.99 -14.95
CA VAL A 62 -1.36 -3.66 -15.02
C VAL A 62 -1.37 -4.56 -16.24
N TYR A 63 -1.73 -5.82 -16.04
CA TYR A 63 -1.77 -6.80 -17.12
C TYR A 63 -3.18 -6.91 -17.71
N PRO A 64 -3.32 -7.39 -18.96
CA PRO A 64 -4.63 -7.55 -19.62
C PRO A 64 -5.58 -8.47 -18.88
N ASP A 65 -5.03 -9.38 -18.07
CA ASP A 65 -5.81 -10.28 -17.27
C ASP A 65 -6.41 -9.58 -16.03
N GLY A 66 -6.03 -8.35 -15.71
CA GLY A 66 -6.50 -7.64 -14.52
C GLY A 66 -5.61 -7.83 -13.30
N SER A 67 -4.61 -8.71 -13.37
CA SER A 67 -3.55 -8.75 -12.37
C SER A 67 -2.68 -7.50 -12.50
N TRP A 68 -2.02 -7.13 -11.41
CA TRP A 68 -1.12 -6.00 -11.42
C TRP A 68 0.09 -6.25 -10.53
N ARG A 69 1.15 -5.49 -10.78
CA ARG A 69 2.40 -5.48 -10.02
C ARG A 69 2.88 -4.05 -9.83
N ALA A 70 3.42 -3.76 -8.66
CA ALA A 70 4.15 -2.53 -8.38
C ALA A 70 5.62 -2.87 -8.20
N ASP A 71 6.46 -2.48 -9.16
CA ASP A 71 7.88 -2.79 -9.16
C ASP A 71 8.71 -1.54 -8.88
N VAL A 72 9.79 -1.67 -8.12
CA VAL A 72 10.83 -0.64 -8.14
C VAL A 72 11.48 -0.69 -9.52
N VAL A 73 11.54 0.46 -10.20
CA VAL A 73 12.08 0.59 -11.56
C VAL A 73 13.38 1.39 -11.59
N ALA A 74 13.58 2.29 -10.63
CA ALA A 74 14.76 3.15 -10.55
C ALA A 74 15.00 3.61 -9.10
N CYS A 75 16.17 4.19 -8.86
CA CYS A 75 16.46 4.94 -7.65
C CYS A 75 16.42 6.45 -7.92
N GLN A 76 16.22 7.25 -6.87
CA GLN A 76 16.29 8.70 -6.93
C GLN A 76 17.39 9.23 -6.00
N THR A 77 18.20 10.15 -6.49
CA THR A 77 19.23 10.83 -5.72
C THR A 77 18.62 11.88 -4.77
N PRO A 78 19.37 12.39 -3.76
CA PRO A 78 18.91 13.48 -2.91
C PRO A 78 18.49 14.74 -3.67
N ARG A 79 19.06 15.01 -4.85
CA ARG A 79 18.68 16.14 -5.71
C ARG A 79 17.49 15.86 -6.62
N GLY A 80 16.89 14.67 -6.52
CA GLY A 80 15.75 14.27 -7.32
C GLY A 80 16.11 13.64 -8.67
N ILE A 81 17.39 13.38 -8.95
CA ILE A 81 17.83 12.77 -10.21
C ILE A 81 17.49 11.28 -10.20
N GLU A 82 16.90 10.81 -11.27
CA GLU A 82 16.59 9.40 -11.47
C GLU A 82 17.82 8.64 -11.99
N ILE A 83 18.15 7.52 -11.35
CA ILE A 83 19.25 6.62 -11.75
C ILE A 83 18.75 5.17 -11.83
N HIS A 84 19.14 4.46 -12.89
CA HIS A 84 18.69 3.11 -13.20
C HIS A 84 19.66 2.04 -12.70
N ASP A 85 19.31 0.77 -12.94
CA ASP A 85 20.15 -0.37 -12.56
C ASP A 85 21.55 -0.30 -13.21
N GLY A 86 22.58 -0.31 -12.37
CA GLY A 86 23.97 -0.21 -12.80
C GLY A 86 24.48 1.23 -12.93
N ASP A 87 23.59 2.22 -12.91
CA ASP A 87 23.99 3.62 -12.99
C ASP A 87 24.78 4.06 -11.75
N GLU A 88 25.74 4.94 -12.01
CA GLU A 88 26.63 5.52 -11.02
C GLU A 88 26.77 7.02 -11.28
N ILE A 89 26.55 7.83 -10.25
CA ILE A 89 26.65 9.28 -10.31
C ILE A 89 27.40 9.81 -9.10
N VAL A 90 28.13 10.91 -9.29
CA VAL A 90 28.72 11.68 -8.19
C VAL A 90 27.88 12.93 -7.98
N GLU A 91 27.29 13.08 -6.80
CA GLU A 91 26.65 14.29 -6.33
C GLU A 91 27.39 14.82 -5.11
N ASP A 92 27.86 16.06 -5.19
CA ASP A 92 28.67 16.70 -4.15
C ASP A 92 29.90 15.85 -3.77
N ASP A 93 29.95 15.35 -2.53
CA ASP A 93 31.01 14.47 -2.00
C ASP A 93 30.55 13.03 -1.85
N MET A 94 29.56 12.63 -2.65
CA MET A 94 28.92 11.33 -2.54
C MET A 94 28.85 10.67 -3.91
N LYS A 95 29.38 9.46 -3.97
CA LYS A 95 29.21 8.58 -5.11
C LYS A 95 28.00 7.67 -4.86
N LEU A 96 26.96 7.83 -5.66
CA LEU A 96 25.71 7.06 -5.58
C LEU A 96 25.67 5.99 -6.66
N GLN A 97 25.23 4.79 -6.29
CA GLN A 97 25.03 3.67 -7.21
C GLN A 97 23.69 3.00 -6.94
N CYS A 98 22.91 2.77 -8.00
CA CYS A 98 21.66 2.00 -7.94
C CYS A 98 21.88 0.60 -8.51
N LYS A 99 21.36 -0.41 -7.83
CA LYS A 99 21.53 -1.80 -8.22
C LYS A 99 20.27 -2.60 -7.97
N LYS A 100 19.85 -3.37 -8.97
CA LYS A 100 18.83 -4.39 -8.84
C LYS A 100 19.44 -5.64 -8.19
N LEU A 101 18.86 -6.04 -7.06
CA LEU A 101 19.23 -7.26 -6.36
C LEU A 101 18.40 -8.45 -6.85
N PRO A 102 18.86 -9.70 -6.62
CA PRO A 102 18.04 -10.89 -6.78
C PRO A 102 16.73 -10.73 -6.04
N PHE A 103 15.71 -11.42 -6.50
CA PHE A 103 14.38 -11.07 -6.08
C PHE A 103 13.87 -10.12 -7.15
N GLY A 104 14.45 -8.92 -7.23
CA GLY A 104 13.84 -7.68 -7.73
C GLY A 104 13.75 -6.66 -6.61
N ALA A 105 14.47 -6.91 -5.51
CA ALA A 105 14.78 -5.90 -4.52
C ALA A 105 15.70 -4.88 -5.20
N TYR A 106 15.71 -3.66 -4.69
CA TYR A 106 16.60 -2.62 -5.18
C TYR A 106 17.47 -2.14 -4.03
N GLN A 107 18.68 -1.77 -4.39
CA GLN A 107 19.67 -1.24 -3.51
C GLN A 107 20.16 0.10 -4.04
N ILE A 108 20.25 1.09 -3.15
CA ILE A 108 21.01 2.30 -3.41
C ILE A 108 22.16 2.37 -2.41
N GLN A 109 23.38 2.54 -2.93
CA GLN A 109 24.59 2.69 -2.14
C GLN A 109 25.08 4.13 -2.24
N LYS A 110 25.41 4.71 -1.09
CA LYS A 110 26.01 6.03 -0.97
C LYS A 110 27.40 5.87 -0.39
N HIS A 111 28.41 6.17 -1.20
CA HIS A 111 29.81 6.18 -0.79
C HIS A 111 30.22 7.62 -0.52
N TYR A 112 30.54 7.93 0.74
CA TYR A 112 30.98 9.26 1.13
C TYR A 112 32.48 9.41 0.84
N ILE A 113 32.84 10.43 0.08
CA ILE A 113 34.23 10.78 -0.24
C ILE A 113 34.71 11.73 0.86
N ILE A 114 35.64 11.27 1.69
CA ILE A 114 36.24 12.12 2.71
C ILE A 114 37.24 13.06 2.00
N ARG A 115 36.92 14.35 1.95
CA ARG A 115 37.90 15.39 1.60
C ARG A 115 38.74 15.71 2.83
N ASN A 116 40.05 15.65 2.69
CA ASN A 116 40.96 16.19 3.70
C ASN A 116 40.86 17.72 3.60
N ILE A 117 40.03 18.34 4.43
CA ILE A 117 39.92 19.80 4.49
C ILE A 117 41.11 20.29 5.31
N ASP A 118 42.09 20.86 4.63
CA ASP A 118 43.21 21.54 5.27
C ASP A 118 42.74 22.95 5.65
N CYS A 119 42.41 23.15 6.92
CA CYS A 119 42.07 24.47 7.43
C CYS A 119 43.36 25.24 7.69
N GLU A 120 43.57 26.31 6.90
CA GLU A 120 44.70 27.26 6.92
C GLU A 120 45.44 27.34 8.28
N GLY A 121 46.52 26.56 8.43
CA GLY A 121 47.54 26.77 9.46
C GLY A 121 47.37 26.02 10.80
N HIS A 122 46.39 25.13 10.97
CA HIS A 122 46.27 24.31 12.19
C HIS A 122 46.28 22.81 11.89
N SER A 123 47.37 22.13 12.26
CA SER A 123 47.46 20.66 12.22
C SER A 123 46.64 20.05 13.35
N PHE A 124 45.32 20.03 13.20
CA PHE A 124 44.42 19.32 14.11
C PHE A 124 43.35 18.54 13.34
N ALA A 125 43.51 17.21 13.42
CA ALA A 125 42.50 16.17 13.25
C ALA A 125 41.64 16.21 11.98
N GLY A 126 41.91 15.27 11.07
CA GLY A 126 41.06 15.00 9.92
C GLY A 126 39.59 14.78 10.30
N THR A 127 38.70 15.25 9.43
CA THR A 127 37.26 15.01 9.53
C THR A 127 36.98 13.51 9.37
N HIS A 128 36.30 12.92 10.34
CA HIS A 128 35.89 11.51 10.30
C HIS A 128 34.37 11.40 10.41
N ILE A 129 33.80 10.47 9.64
CA ILE A 129 32.37 10.19 9.66
C ILE A 129 32.07 9.37 10.91
N VAL A 130 31.20 9.87 11.79
CA VAL A 130 30.85 9.21 13.08
C VAL A 130 29.56 8.39 13.01
N ASN A 131 28.71 8.66 12.00
CA ASN A 131 27.43 8.00 11.80
C ASN A 131 26.94 8.18 10.35
N CYS A 132 26.01 7.32 9.92
CA CYS A 132 25.17 7.57 8.75
C CYS A 132 23.82 8.14 9.20
N LEU A 133 23.10 8.83 8.31
CA LEU A 133 21.73 9.28 8.55
C LEU A 133 20.77 8.57 7.61
N THR A 134 19.62 8.12 8.12
CA THR A 134 18.51 7.70 7.26
C THR A 134 17.89 8.89 6.55
N ASP A 135 17.02 8.62 5.59
CA ASP A 135 16.14 9.59 4.97
C ASP A 135 15.24 10.32 5.99
N THR A 136 14.79 9.62 7.03
CA THR A 136 14.05 10.23 8.15
C THR A 136 14.94 11.06 9.10
N GLY A 137 16.26 11.05 8.92
CA GLY A 137 17.23 11.76 9.76
C GLY A 137 17.63 10.97 11.02
N ILE A 138 17.29 9.68 11.09
CA ILE A 138 17.66 8.82 12.22
C ILE A 138 19.15 8.46 12.09
N PRO A 139 19.97 8.72 13.14
CA PRO A 139 21.38 8.39 13.10
C PRO A 139 21.63 6.88 13.30
N LEU A 140 22.40 6.30 12.39
CA LEU A 140 22.94 4.94 12.48
C LEU A 140 24.41 5.00 12.87
N ARG A 141 24.77 4.27 13.92
CA ARG A 141 26.18 4.08 14.28
C ARG A 141 26.91 3.33 13.16
N LEU A 142 28.21 3.58 13.04
CA LEU A 142 29.06 2.84 12.11
C LEU A 142 29.00 1.33 12.40
N ASN A 143 29.05 0.53 11.34
CA ASN A 143 28.98 -0.93 11.36
C ASN A 143 27.68 -1.47 11.98
N THR A 144 26.56 -0.76 11.80
CA THR A 144 25.25 -1.20 12.25
C THR A 144 24.27 -1.33 11.08
N SER A 145 23.26 -2.17 11.27
CA SER A 145 22.11 -2.27 10.37
C SER A 145 20.81 -2.11 11.15
N VAL A 146 19.81 -1.47 10.53
CA VAL A 146 18.44 -1.36 11.09
C VAL A 146 17.43 -1.49 9.95
N THR A 147 16.26 -2.06 10.23
CA THR A 147 15.15 -2.10 9.28
C THR A 147 14.08 -1.12 9.72
N LEU A 148 13.73 -0.18 8.84
CA LEU A 148 12.68 0.82 9.05
C LEU A 148 11.72 0.74 7.86
N ASP A 149 10.43 0.59 8.12
CA ASP A 149 9.37 0.55 7.10
C ASP A 149 9.66 -0.40 5.92
N GLY A 150 10.21 -1.58 6.24
CA GLY A 150 10.56 -2.61 5.25
C GLY A 150 11.85 -2.33 4.45
N THR A 151 12.50 -1.19 4.66
CA THR A 151 13.82 -0.87 4.10
C THR A 151 14.90 -1.20 5.11
N ARG A 152 15.86 -2.04 4.72
CA ARG A 152 17.05 -2.34 5.52
C ARG A 152 18.14 -1.33 5.21
N TYR A 153 18.60 -0.64 6.25
CA TYR A 153 19.73 0.29 6.21
C TYR A 153 20.96 -0.40 6.78
N ASN A 154 22.12 -0.20 6.16
CA ASN A 154 23.41 -0.68 6.65
C ASN A 154 24.47 0.41 6.49
N CYS A 155 25.09 0.81 7.59
CA CYS A 155 26.17 1.79 7.62
C CYS A 155 27.48 1.04 7.87
N ALA A 156 28.36 0.92 6.87
CA ALA A 156 29.59 0.13 6.97
C ALA A 156 30.84 0.99 6.73
N VAL A 157 31.89 0.72 7.51
CA VAL A 157 33.21 1.34 7.34
C VAL A 157 34.13 0.37 6.61
N HIS A 158 34.85 0.86 5.62
CA HIS A 158 35.82 0.09 4.84
C HIS A 158 37.26 0.49 5.19
N SER A 159 38.24 -0.34 4.81
CA SER A 159 39.65 -0.25 5.20
C SER A 159 40.43 1.00 4.75
N ASN A 160 39.75 1.96 4.11
CA ASN A 160 40.32 3.21 3.59
C ASN A 160 39.55 4.45 4.12
N ASN A 161 38.97 4.35 5.33
CA ASN A 161 38.07 5.34 5.96
C ASN A 161 36.79 5.67 5.16
N PHE A 162 36.51 4.99 4.04
CA PHE A 162 35.25 5.14 3.34
C PHE A 162 34.10 4.58 4.17
N VAL A 163 33.03 5.36 4.25
CA VAL A 163 31.77 4.93 4.83
C VAL A 163 30.75 4.74 3.71
N THR A 164 30.07 3.60 3.73
CA THR A 164 29.01 3.26 2.80
C THR A 164 27.69 3.18 3.56
N LEU A 165 26.71 3.96 3.14
CA LEU A 165 25.32 3.77 3.53
C LEU A 165 24.60 3.00 2.43
N THR A 166 24.21 1.78 2.75
CA THR A 166 23.44 0.90 1.89
C THR A 166 21.99 0.90 2.33
N ARG A 167 21.07 1.13 1.39
CA ARG A 167 19.63 0.96 1.59
C ARG A 167 19.15 -0.18 0.70
N GLU A 168 18.49 -1.16 1.29
CA GLU A 168 17.92 -2.32 0.61
C GLU A 168 16.42 -2.34 0.81
N PHE A 169 15.68 -2.15 -0.27
CA PHE A 169 14.23 -2.30 -0.23
C PHE A 169 13.88 -3.77 -0.51
N SER A 170 13.60 -4.51 0.55
CA SER A 170 13.23 -5.93 0.44
C SER A 170 11.77 -6.05 0.01
N ARG A 171 11.55 -6.75 -1.11
CA ARG A 171 10.23 -7.02 -1.68
C ARG A 171 9.28 -7.64 -0.69
N ASN A 172 8.06 -7.11 -0.67
CA ASN A 172 6.86 -7.83 -0.23
C ASN A 172 5.67 -7.63 -1.19
N PHE A 173 5.90 -7.33 -2.46
CA PHE A 173 4.80 -7.20 -3.43
C PHE A 173 4.58 -8.54 -4.11
N ARG A 174 3.60 -9.28 -3.57
CA ARG A 174 3.00 -10.41 -4.28
C ARG A 174 2.35 -9.84 -5.55
N ILE A 175 2.51 -10.52 -6.68
CA ILE A 175 1.60 -10.35 -7.82
C ILE A 175 0.21 -10.54 -7.25
N ILE A 176 -0.64 -9.51 -7.27
CA ILE A 176 -2.03 -9.69 -6.86
C ILE A 176 -2.71 -10.36 -8.06
N PRO A 177 -3.00 -11.67 -8.00
CA PRO A 177 -3.58 -12.35 -9.13
C PRO A 177 -4.99 -11.80 -9.38
N LYS A 178 -5.42 -11.84 -10.64
CA LYS A 178 -6.77 -11.54 -11.15
C LYS A 178 -7.94 -12.04 -10.29
N THR A 179 -7.71 -13.04 -9.43
CA THR A 179 -8.72 -13.76 -8.67
C THR A 179 -8.92 -13.28 -7.24
N SER A 180 -8.27 -12.20 -6.79
CA SER A 180 -8.73 -11.57 -5.55
C SER A 180 -10.06 -10.89 -5.86
N PRO A 181 -11.20 -11.38 -5.34
CA PRO A 181 -12.46 -10.72 -5.61
C PRO A 181 -12.33 -9.26 -5.17
N THR A 182 -12.82 -8.31 -5.97
CA THR A 182 -12.86 -6.88 -5.59
C THR A 182 -14.14 -6.52 -4.83
N TYR A 183 -14.91 -7.55 -4.46
CA TYR A 183 -16.18 -7.44 -3.77
C TYR A 183 -16.44 -8.73 -2.99
N CYS A 184 -17.22 -8.63 -1.92
CA CYS A 184 -17.77 -9.79 -1.25
C CYS A 184 -19.12 -10.13 -1.90
N THR A 185 -19.43 -11.42 -2.06
CA THR A 185 -20.77 -11.86 -2.47
C THR A 185 -21.55 -12.23 -1.22
N VAL A 186 -22.69 -11.57 -1.00
CA VAL A 186 -23.61 -11.80 0.13
C VAL A 186 -24.99 -12.00 -0.45
N ASN A 187 -25.56 -13.21 -0.34
CA ASN A 187 -26.89 -13.53 -0.89
C ASN A 187 -27.06 -13.04 -2.34
N ASP A 188 -26.11 -13.41 -3.21
CA ASP A 188 -26.04 -13.00 -4.62
C ASP A 188 -25.87 -11.49 -4.89
N THR A 189 -25.74 -10.68 -3.83
CA THR A 189 -25.49 -9.25 -3.92
C THR A 189 -24.01 -8.95 -3.75
N ARG A 190 -23.48 -8.09 -4.62
CA ARG A 190 -22.08 -7.64 -4.53
C ARG A 190 -21.95 -6.52 -3.50
N LYS A 191 -21.02 -6.67 -2.57
CA LYS A 191 -20.64 -5.70 -1.54
C LYS A 191 -19.23 -5.19 -1.80
N GLN A 192 -19.06 -3.88 -1.93
CA GLN A 192 -17.77 -3.27 -2.23
C GLN A 192 -16.79 -3.44 -1.07
N ILE A 193 -15.48 -3.41 -1.34
CA ILE A 193 -14.46 -3.37 -0.29
C ILE A 193 -14.71 -2.15 0.59
N GLY A 194 -14.69 -2.36 1.91
CA GLY A 194 -14.99 -1.31 2.89
C GLY A 194 -16.47 -1.19 3.25
N GLU A 195 -17.38 -1.70 2.41
CA GLU A 195 -18.83 -1.64 2.66
C GLU A 195 -19.19 -2.43 3.92
N THR A 196 -20.10 -1.86 4.71
CA THR A 196 -20.65 -2.48 5.92
C THR A 196 -22.14 -2.67 5.81
N TRP A 197 -22.64 -3.80 6.30
CA TRP A 197 -24.07 -4.11 6.36
C TRP A 197 -24.42 -4.82 7.67
N ILE A 198 -25.71 -4.79 8.01
CA ILE A 198 -26.25 -5.55 9.13
C ILE A 198 -26.75 -6.89 8.58
N GLU A 199 -26.29 -7.98 9.16
CA GLU A 199 -26.74 -9.34 8.86
C GLU A 199 -27.38 -9.96 10.11
N ASP A 200 -28.47 -10.71 9.91
CA ASP A 200 -29.25 -11.39 10.95
C ASP A 200 -29.63 -10.49 12.14
N THR A 201 -29.87 -9.19 11.87
CA THR A 201 -30.24 -8.12 12.81
C THR A 201 -29.24 -7.78 13.91
N ASN A 202 -28.22 -8.62 14.14
CA ASN A 202 -27.31 -8.50 15.30
C ASN A 202 -25.84 -8.31 14.92
N PHE A 203 -25.44 -8.50 13.66
CA PHE A 203 -24.04 -8.44 13.25
C PHE A 203 -23.77 -7.38 12.21
N ILE A 204 -22.86 -6.45 12.51
CA ILE A 204 -22.32 -5.50 11.53
C ILE A 204 -21.13 -6.17 10.86
N LYS A 205 -21.32 -6.59 9.61
CA LYS A 205 -20.28 -7.19 8.77
C LYS A 205 -19.62 -6.15 7.89
N LYS A 206 -18.37 -6.43 7.49
CA LYS A 206 -17.56 -5.60 6.59
C LYS A 206 -16.88 -6.48 5.56
N CYS A 207 -16.90 -6.05 4.30
CA CYS A 207 -16.04 -6.62 3.28
C CYS A 207 -14.62 -6.03 3.43
N ASN A 208 -13.63 -6.85 3.78
CA ASN A 208 -12.25 -6.37 3.96
C ASN A 208 -11.48 -6.33 2.64
N GLU A 209 -10.26 -5.79 2.65
CA GLU A 209 -9.38 -5.62 1.48
C GLU A 209 -9.01 -6.92 0.76
N ARG A 210 -9.25 -8.08 1.37
CA ARG A 210 -9.02 -9.41 0.77
C ARG A 210 -10.32 -10.02 0.24
N ALA A 211 -11.39 -9.23 0.11
CA ALA A 211 -12.76 -9.67 -0.14
C ALA A 211 -13.22 -10.82 0.76
N ALA A 212 -12.79 -10.77 2.02
CA ALA A 212 -13.34 -11.62 3.06
C ALA A 212 -14.37 -10.83 3.86
N ILE A 213 -15.51 -11.46 4.09
CA ILE A 213 -16.53 -10.98 5.01
C ILE A 213 -15.98 -11.15 6.43
N THR A 214 -15.93 -10.04 7.17
CA THR A 214 -15.46 -10.01 8.56
C THR A 214 -16.51 -9.35 9.44
N ILE A 215 -16.59 -9.76 10.69
CA ILE A 215 -17.50 -9.13 11.67
C ILE A 215 -16.77 -7.92 12.27
N LYS A 216 -17.37 -6.74 12.12
CA LYS A 216 -16.85 -5.47 12.63
C LYS A 216 -17.34 -5.22 14.06
N ALA A 217 -18.62 -5.47 14.30
CA ALA A 217 -19.29 -5.22 15.58
C ALA A 217 -20.60 -6.02 15.66
N CYS A 218 -21.20 -6.07 16.85
CA CYS A 218 -22.58 -6.52 17.03
C CYS A 218 -23.51 -5.31 17.19
N THR A 219 -24.79 -5.48 16.96
CA THR A 219 -25.83 -4.49 17.23
C THR A 219 -26.93 -5.10 18.08
N ALA A 220 -27.41 -4.37 19.08
CA ALA A 220 -28.50 -4.80 19.95
C ALA A 220 -29.31 -3.56 20.38
N ASP A 221 -30.63 -3.61 20.23
CA ASP A 221 -31.55 -2.53 20.60
C ASP A 221 -31.15 -1.15 20.05
N GLY A 222 -30.59 -1.12 18.83
CA GLY A 222 -30.12 0.10 18.15
C GLY A 222 -28.72 0.57 18.55
N PHE A 223 -28.03 -0.11 19.47
CA PHE A 223 -26.67 0.21 19.90
C PHE A 223 -25.63 -0.70 19.25
N THR A 224 -24.47 -0.14 18.94
CA THR A 224 -23.31 -0.90 18.44
C THR A 224 -22.41 -1.34 19.59
N ILE A 225 -22.03 -2.61 19.60
CA ILE A 225 -21.12 -3.23 20.57
C ILE A 225 -19.87 -3.67 19.82
N ASN A 226 -18.71 -3.14 20.21
CA ASN A 226 -17.45 -3.49 19.53
C ASN A 226 -17.16 -4.99 19.69
N LEU A 227 -16.52 -5.59 18.70
CA LEU A 227 -16.12 -6.98 18.79
C LEU A 227 -15.14 -7.18 19.96
N ASN A 228 -15.32 -8.28 20.71
CA ASN A 228 -14.61 -8.61 21.94
C ASN A 228 -14.83 -7.57 23.07
N SER A 229 -16.04 -7.02 23.14
CA SER A 229 -16.44 -6.12 24.22
C SER A 229 -17.84 -6.46 24.73
N GLU A 230 -18.18 -5.89 25.88
CA GLU A 230 -19.48 -5.97 26.50
C GLU A 230 -20.10 -4.58 26.68
N LEU A 231 -21.42 -4.52 26.70
CA LEU A 231 -22.19 -3.31 26.95
C LEU A 231 -23.32 -3.65 27.92
N THR A 232 -23.40 -2.93 29.04
CA THR A 232 -24.51 -3.08 30.00
C THR A 232 -25.46 -1.90 29.89
N ARG A 233 -26.73 -2.16 29.59
CA ARG A 233 -27.81 -1.17 29.43
C ARG A 233 -29.12 -1.75 29.95
N ASN A 234 -29.90 -0.97 30.70
CA ASN A 234 -31.22 -1.37 31.23
C ASN A 234 -31.21 -2.70 32.02
N GLY A 235 -30.15 -2.96 32.80
CA GLY A 235 -30.02 -4.20 33.59
C GLY A 235 -29.67 -5.46 32.78
N LYS A 236 -29.45 -5.30 31.47
CA LYS A 236 -29.07 -6.38 30.55
C LYS A 236 -27.64 -6.15 30.05
N THR A 237 -26.82 -7.19 30.12
CA THR A 237 -25.46 -7.18 29.61
C THR A 237 -25.42 -7.90 28.28
N TYR A 238 -24.89 -7.23 27.26
CA TYR A 238 -24.73 -7.73 25.91
C TYR A 238 -23.25 -7.97 25.66
N THR A 239 -22.91 -9.16 25.17
CA THR A 239 -21.52 -9.52 24.87
C THR A 239 -21.38 -9.83 23.39
N CYS A 240 -20.38 -9.24 22.74
CA CYS A 240 -20.01 -9.53 21.36
C CYS A 240 -18.62 -10.15 21.35
N THR A 241 -18.52 -11.46 21.10
CA THR A 241 -17.23 -12.17 21.13
C THR A 241 -16.94 -12.84 19.81
N ARG A 242 -15.67 -12.90 19.41
CA ARG A 242 -15.26 -13.70 18.25
C ARG A 242 -15.33 -15.19 18.59
N SER A 243 -15.88 -16.01 17.70
CA SER A 243 -15.86 -17.47 17.84
C SER A 243 -14.45 -18.02 17.63
N ASN A 244 -14.12 -19.13 18.29
CA ASN A 244 -12.82 -19.79 18.17
C ASN A 244 -12.61 -20.46 16.79
N ASP A 245 -13.67 -20.64 16.00
CA ASP A 245 -13.64 -21.27 14.67
C ASP A 245 -13.20 -20.33 13.53
N GLY A 246 -12.72 -19.13 13.86
CA GLY A 246 -12.06 -18.19 12.95
C GLY A 246 -12.81 -16.87 12.75
N ASN A 247 -12.22 -15.96 11.96
CA ASN A 247 -12.69 -14.57 11.76
C ASN A 247 -14.08 -14.41 11.12
N ARG A 248 -14.82 -15.50 10.86
CA ARG A 248 -16.10 -15.50 10.15
C ARG A 248 -17.32 -15.60 11.08
N GLU A 249 -17.11 -15.92 12.36
CA GLU A 249 -18.20 -16.16 13.31
C GLU A 249 -17.99 -15.36 14.60
N ALA A 250 -19.08 -14.85 15.16
CA ALA A 250 -19.12 -14.16 16.43
C ALA A 250 -20.32 -14.65 17.23
N ASN A 251 -20.12 -14.78 18.53
CA ASN A 251 -21.19 -15.13 19.47
C ASN A 251 -21.75 -13.85 20.06
N PHE A 252 -23.07 -13.72 19.95
CA PHE A 252 -23.85 -12.70 20.64
C PHE A 252 -24.63 -13.37 21.77
N SER A 253 -24.41 -12.91 22.99
CA SER A 253 -25.14 -13.37 24.17
C SER A 253 -25.69 -12.19 24.94
N SER A 254 -26.84 -12.39 25.56
CA SER A 254 -27.41 -11.43 26.49
C SER A 254 -27.83 -12.12 27.78
N SER A 255 -27.40 -11.57 28.91
CA SER A 255 -27.79 -12.03 30.24
C SER A 255 -28.48 -10.91 31.00
N TRP A 256 -29.44 -11.29 31.83
CA TRP A 256 -30.06 -10.39 32.80
C TRP A 256 -29.23 -10.43 34.09
N CYS A 257 -28.81 -9.27 34.57
CA CYS A 257 -28.34 -9.18 35.95
C CYS A 257 -29.57 -9.27 36.86
N ASN A 258 -29.77 -10.43 37.48
CA ASN A 258 -30.65 -10.52 38.65
C ASN A 258 -29.95 -9.73 39.78
N ILE A 259 -30.50 -8.56 40.10
CA ILE A 259 -30.24 -7.85 41.34
C ILE A 259 -31.29 -8.30 42.35
#